data_AF-T1BY27-F1
#
_entry.id   AF-T1BY27-F1
#
_cell.length_a   1.000
_cell.length_b   1.000
_cell.length_c   1.000
_cell.angle_alpha   90.00
_cell.angle_beta   90.00
_cell.angle_gamma   90.00
#
_symmetry.space_group_name_H-M   'P 1'
#
loop_
_entity.id
_entity.type
_entity.pdbx_description
1 polymer ?
#
loop_
_entity_poly.entity_id
_entity_poly.type
_entity_poly.pdbx_seq_one_letter_code
_entity_poly.pdbx_strand_id
1 'polypeptide(L)' 'MDMIEIKKGGKYTVVSQSGKEEPMTTVGEFVGYTILGEEGAICFRISKEKEKSFMRLIPVAGLIAIEF' A
#
# COMPACT_ATOMS: atom_id res chain seq x y z
N MET A 1 3.70 -7.80 -23.69
CA MET A 1 3.36 -8.17 -22.31
C MET A 1 2.73 -6.93 -21.71
N ASP A 2 1.44 -6.96 -21.44
CA ASP A 2 0.75 -5.79 -20.91
C ASP A 2 1.14 -5.63 -19.43
N MET A 3 1.67 -4.45 -19.11
CA MET A 3 2.07 -4.12 -17.74
C MET A 3 0.81 -3.74 -16.95
N ILE A 4 0.56 -4.45 -15.86
CA ILE A 4 -0.53 -4.08 -14.94
C ILE A 4 -0.01 -2.94 -14.06
N GLU A 5 -0.68 -1.79 -14.12
CA GLU A 5 -0.33 -0.60 -13.36
C GLU A 5 -1.43 -0.25 -12.34
N ILE A 6 -1.01 0.06 -11.11
CA ILE A 6 -1.89 0.66 -10.10
C ILE A 6 -2.06 2.16 -10.38
N LYS A 7 -3.30 2.62 -10.43
CA LYS A 7 -3.61 4.00 -10.82
C LYS A 7 -3.73 4.88 -9.58
N LYS A 8 -3.08 6.04 -9.60
CA LYS A 8 -3.23 7.05 -8.55
C LYS A 8 -4.70 7.41 -8.38
N GLY A 9 -5.19 7.44 -7.14
CA GLY A 9 -6.62 7.62 -6.83
C GLY A 9 -7.44 6.32 -6.85
N GLY A 10 -6.87 5.21 -7.35
CA GLY A 10 -7.50 3.90 -7.29
C GLY A 10 -7.56 3.39 -5.85
N LYS A 11 -8.67 2.73 -5.50
CA LYS A 11 -8.85 2.08 -4.21
C LYS A 11 -8.49 0.61 -4.35
N TYR A 12 -7.61 0.14 -3.48
CA TYR A 12 -7.11 -1.23 -3.53
C TYR A 12 -7.09 -1.84 -2.14
N THR A 13 -7.14 -3.16 -2.11
CA THR A 13 -6.78 -3.96 -0.93
C THR A 13 -5.36 -4.50 -1.15
N VAL A 14 -4.43 -4.10 -0.29
CA VAL A 14 -3.03 -4.53 -0.35
C VAL A 14 -2.75 -5.50 0.78
N VAL A 15 -2.18 -6.65 0.43
CA VAL A 15 -1.65 -7.62 1.39
C VAL A 15 -0.13 -7.47 1.42
N SER A 16 0.43 -7.19 2.59
CA SER A 16 1.86 -7.04 2.80
C SER A 16 2.36 -7.89 3.96
N GLN A 17 3.66 -8.16 3.98
CA GLN A 17 4.32 -8.71 5.14
C GLN A 17 4.09 -7.82 6.36
N SER A 18 4.04 -8.46 7.52
CA SER A 18 3.93 -7.81 8.82
C SER A 18 5.03 -8.35 9.74
N GLY A 19 5.27 -7.68 10.87
CA GLY A 19 6.17 -8.20 11.90
C GLY A 19 5.56 -9.34 12.73
N LYS A 20 4.41 -9.90 12.33
CA LYS A 20 3.68 -10.97 13.00
C LYS A 20 3.57 -12.18 12.07
N GLU A 21 3.02 -13.27 12.61
CA GLU A 21 2.77 -14.51 11.87
C GLU A 21 1.77 -14.32 10.70
N GLU A 22 0.79 -13.42 10.87
CA GLU A 22 -0.20 -13.13 9.84
C GLU A 22 0.18 -11.92 8.95
N PRO A 23 -0.16 -11.95 7.65
CA PRO A 23 -0.03 -10.80 6.77
C PRO A 23 -0.87 -9.60 7.23
N MET A 24 -0.48 -8.42 6.77
CA MET A 24 -1.19 -7.17 7.02
C MET A 24 -2.04 -6.83 5.80
N THR A 25 -3.33 -6.59 6.01
CA THR A 25 -4.24 -6.08 4.98
C THR A 25 -4.43 -4.57 5.13
N THR A 26 -4.25 -3.83 4.03
CA THR A 26 -4.44 -2.38 3.95
C THR A 26 -5.47 -2.07 2.88
N VAL A 27 -6.59 -1.45 3.28
CA VAL A 27 -7.60 -0.92 2.34
C VAL A 27 -7.44 0.58 2.26
N GLY A 28 -7.16 1.10 1.07
CA GLY A 28 -6.94 2.54 0.91
C GLY A 28 -6.82 2.98 -0.54
N GLU A 29 -6.55 4.27 -0.69
CA GLU A 29 -6.32 4.88 -2.00
C GLU A 29 -4.82 4.93 -2.30
N PHE A 30 -4.43 4.44 -3.47
CA PHE A 30 -3.06 4.56 -3.94
C PHE A 30 -2.74 6.02 -4.28
N VAL A 31 -1.74 6.61 -3.61
CA VAL A 31 -1.38 8.02 -3.81
C VAL A 31 -0.04 8.22 -4.52
N GLY A 32 0.78 7.17 -4.64
CA GLY A 32 2.05 7.19 -5.37
C GLY A 32 3.14 6.35 -4.70
N TYR A 33 4.38 6.64 -5.05
CA TYR A 33 5.56 5.97 -4.52
C TYR A 33 6.42 6.95 -3.71
N THR A 34 7.21 6.45 -2.78
CA THR A 34 8.26 7.21 -2.09
C THR A 34 9.51 6.35 -1.87
N ILE A 35 10.59 6.98 -1.43
CA ILE A 35 11.79 6.31 -0.94
C ILE A 35 11.63 6.03 0.56
N LEU A 36 12.02 4.83 1.00
CA LEU A 36 12.07 4.40 2.38
C LEU A 36 13.43 3.74 2.64
N GLY A 37 14.38 4.49 3.22
CA GLY A 37 15.76 4.02 3.35
C GLY A 37 16.43 3.89 1.96
N GLU A 38 16.95 2.72 1.65
CA GLU A 38 17.57 2.40 0.35
C GLU A 38 16.58 1.75 -0.65
N GLU A 39 15.33 1.52 -0.24
CA GLU A 39 14.30 0.90 -1.07
C GLU A 39 13.14 1.85 -1.41
N GLY A 40 12.30 1.41 -2.35
CA GLY A 40 11.03 2.07 -2.67
C GLY A 40 9.89 1.58 -1.78
N ALA A 41 8.89 2.44 -1.59
CA ALA A 41 7.64 2.10 -0.92
C ALA A 41 6.44 2.60 -1.72
N ILE A 42 5.35 1.83 -1.69
CA ILE A 42 4.05 2.29 -2.17
C ILE A 42 3.32 3.03 -1.06
N CYS A 43 2.67 4.13 -1.42
CA CYS A 43 1.98 5.02 -0.50
C CYS A 43 0.47 4.84 -0.66
N PHE A 44 -0.20 4.51 0.45
CA PHE A 44 -1.64 4.41 0.52
C PHE A 44 -2.20 5.42 1.51
N ARG A 45 -3.17 6.22 1.07
CA ARG A 45 -3.99 7.01 1.99
C ARG A 45 -5.06 6.09 2.58
N ILE A 46 -4.98 5.89 3.89
CA ILE A 46 -5.96 5.15 4.67
C ILE A 46 -6.83 6.12 5.46
N SER A 47 -8.14 5.93 5.36
CA SER A 47 -9.13 6.70 6.11
C SER A 47 -9.68 5.82 7.22
N LYS A 48 -9.57 6.28 8.47
CA LYS A 48 -10.41 5.75 9.55
C LYS A 48 -11.65 6.61 9.66
N GLU A 49 -12.81 6.00 9.84
CA GLU A 49 -14.04 6.75 10.08
C GLU A 49 -13.84 7.68 11.27
N LYS A 50 -14.05 9.00 11.04
CA LYS A 50 -14.05 10.09 12.02
C LYS A 50 -12.68 10.60 12.54
N GLU A 51 -11.54 10.11 12.05
CA GLU A 51 -10.23 10.68 12.42
C GLU A 51 -9.25 10.77 11.23
N LYS A 52 -8.25 11.64 11.42
CA LYS A 52 -7.19 12.03 10.48
C LYS A 52 -6.81 10.92 9.50
N SER A 53 -6.72 11.27 8.21
CA SER A 53 -6.13 10.38 7.21
C SER A 53 -4.67 10.11 7.53
N PHE A 54 -4.25 8.86 7.46
CA PHE A 54 -2.85 8.47 7.57
C PHE A 54 -2.32 8.06 6.20
N MET A 55 -1.05 8.36 5.95
CA MET A 55 -0.34 7.81 4.81
C MET A 55 0.43 6.58 5.28
N ARG A 56 0.09 5.43 4.73
CA ARG A 56 0.78 4.19 4.97
C ARG A 56 1.83 3.96 3.89
N LEU A 57 3.05 3.74 4.33
CA LEU A 57 4.18 3.35 3.49
C LEU A 57 4.34 1.82 3.59
N ILE A 58 4.35 1.15 2.45
CA ILE A 58 4.56 -0.29 2.37
C ILE A 58 5.80 -0.51 1.50
N PRO A 59 6.91 -1.03 2.06
CA PRO A 59 8.10 -1.34 1.28
C PRO A 59 7.78 -2.29 0.14
N VAL A 60 8.37 -2.07 -1.04
CA VAL A 60 8.10 -2.91 -2.21
C VAL A 60 8.50 -4.36 -1.95
N ALA A 61 9.60 -4.59 -1.21
CA ALA A 61 10.05 -5.93 -0.82
C ALA A 61 9.05 -6.68 0.08
N GLY A 62 8.17 -5.95 0.77
CA GLY A 62 7.15 -6.51 1.65
C GLY A 62 5.80 -6.75 0.99
N LEU A 63 5.63 -6.49 -0.30
CA LEU A 63 4.35 -6.69 -0.99
C LEU A 63 4.11 -8.17 -1.30
N ILE A 64 2.90 -8.63 -1.01
CA ILE A 64 2.46 -10.00 -1.28
C ILE A 64 1.43 -10.01 -2.42
N ALA A 65 0.39 -9.18 -2.31
CA ALA A 65 -0.66 -9.08 -3.32
C ALA A 65 -1.36 -7.70 -3.32
N ILE A 66 -1.93 -7.32 -4.47
CA ILE A 66 -2.83 -6.18 -4.61
C ILE A 66 -4.09 -6.66 -5.30
N GLU A 67 -5.23 -6.50 -4.63
CA GLU A 67 -6.57 -6.77 -5.17
C GLU A 67 -7.15 -5.46 -5.73
N PHE A 68 -7.68 -5.53 -6.95
CA PHE A 68 -8.15 -4.41 -7.76
C PHE A 68 -9.58 -4.60 -8.26
#